data_AF-A0A2Z7B8A5-F1
#
_entry.id   AF-A0A2Z7B8A5-F1
#
_cell.length_a   1.000
_cell.length_b   1.000
_cell.length_c   1.000
_cell.angle_alpha   90.00
_cell.angle_beta   90.00
_cell.angle_gamma   90.00
#
_symmetry.space_group_name_H-M   'P 1'
#
loop_
_entity.id
_entity.type
_entity.pdbx_description
1 polymer ?
#
loop_
_entity_poly.entity_id
_entity_poly.type
_entity_poly.pdbx_seq_one_letter_code
_entity_poly.pdbx_strand_id
1 'polypeptide(L)'
;MIRAPDFIRIIESSILSFHQFVKADKKKSSSSRNLFGTQNQMATPVEQIQSSLEKKSMKLKELRKRSKGYKKKSREHMDMVLGVVDVKVLSRVLRTSKISKEQLFWCEEKLKKLVIADGKLQRDPSPLIFRC
;
A
#
# COMPACT_ATOMS: atom_id res chain seq x y z
N MET A 1 -13.79 -11.45 30.51
CA MET A 1 -14.46 -10.84 29.35
C MET A 1 -13.62 -9.65 28.88
N ILE A 2 -13.19 -9.60 27.62
CA ILE A 2 -12.35 -8.51 27.08
C ILE A 2 -13.25 -7.30 26.81
N ARG A 3 -12.86 -6.10 27.26
CA ARG A 3 -13.63 -4.87 26.97
C ARG A 3 -13.29 -4.36 25.57
N ALA A 4 -14.23 -3.66 24.92
CA ALA A 4 -14.01 -3.14 23.57
C ALA A 4 -12.72 -2.30 23.40
N PRO A 5 -12.33 -1.41 24.35
CA PRO A 5 -11.07 -0.67 24.23
C PRO A 5 -9.84 -1.58 24.27
N ASP A 6 -9.89 -2.64 25.08
CA ASP A 6 -8.78 -3.59 25.21
C ASP A 6 -8.61 -4.38 23.92
N PHE A 7 -9.73 -4.81 23.33
CA PHE A 7 -9.74 -5.50 22.05
C PHE A 7 -9.18 -4.63 20.92
N ILE A 8 -9.58 -3.36 20.84
CA ILE A 8 -9.04 -2.41 19.85
C ILE A 8 -7.52 -2.28 19.99
N ARG A 9 -7.00 -2.13 21.22
CA ARG A 9 -5.54 -2.05 21.44
C ARG A 9 -4.81 -3.31 21.01
N ILE A 10 -5.39 -4.50 21.21
CA ILE A 10 -4.81 -5.77 20.76
C ILE A 10 -4.72 -5.79 19.23
N ILE A 11 -5.79 -5.40 18.53
CA ILE A 11 -5.80 -5.33 17.06
C ILE A 11 -4.79 -4.28 16.54
N GLU A 12 -4.75 -3.09 17.13
CA GLU A 12 -3.77 -2.05 16.77
C GLU A 12 -2.33 -2.55 16.96
N SER A 13 -2.05 -3.22 18.10
CA SER A 13 -0.73 -3.79 18.39
C SER A 13 -0.34 -4.89 17.39
N SER A 14 -1.31 -5.69 16.98
CA SER A 14 -1.12 -6.76 15.99
C SER A 14 -0.81 -6.17 14.61
N ILE A 15 -1.53 -5.12 14.20
CA ILE A 15 -1.29 -4.39 12.95
C ILE A 15 0.09 -3.73 12.97
N LEU A 16 0.49 -3.09 14.07
CA LEU A 16 1.80 -2.46 14.20
C LEU A 16 2.93 -3.49 14.15
N SER A 17 2.76 -4.65 14.78
CA SER A 17 3.70 -5.76 14.72
C SER A 17 3.85 -6.29 13.29
N PHE A 18 2.73 -6.49 12.59
CA PHE A 18 2.75 -6.85 11.18
C PHE A 18 3.43 -5.79 10.31
N HIS A 19 3.18 -4.50 10.57
CA HIS A 19 3.86 -3.42 9.87
C HIS A 19 5.37 -3.47 10.03
N GLN A 20 5.89 -3.80 11.22
CA GLN A 20 7.32 -3.98 11.46
C GLN A 20 7.89 -5.13 10.63
N PHE A 21 7.20 -6.28 10.60
CA PHE A 21 7.55 -7.41 9.75
C PHE A 21 7.60 -7.00 8.27
N VAL A 22 6.53 -6.38 7.79
CA VAL A 22 6.42 -5.87 6.42
C VAL A 22 7.54 -4.86 6.12
N LYS A 23 7.93 -4.00 7.08
CA LYS A 23 9.04 -3.05 6.92
C LYS A 23 10.39 -3.77 6.81
N ALA A 24 10.59 -4.86 7.55
CA ALA A 24 11.79 -5.69 7.53
C ALA A 24 11.92 -6.51 6.24
N ASP A 25 10.82 -6.82 5.55
CA ASP A 25 10.81 -7.36 4.17
C ASP A 25 11.30 -6.31 3.17
N LYS A 26 12.58 -5.97 3.25
CA LYS A 26 13.33 -5.19 2.27
C LYS A 26 14.03 -6.16 1.33
N LYS A 27 13.27 -6.86 0.48
CA LYS A 27 13.91 -7.35 -0.76
C LYS A 27 14.31 -6.12 -1.56
N LYS A 28 15.62 -5.84 -1.65
CA LYS A 28 16.18 -4.88 -2.62
C LYS A 28 15.51 -5.21 -3.94
N SER A 29 14.75 -4.29 -4.51
CA SER A 29 14.49 -4.35 -5.95
C SER A 29 15.88 -4.20 -6.57
N SER A 30 16.47 -5.32 -6.96
CA SER A 30 17.44 -5.28 -8.04
C SER A 30 16.81 -4.50 -9.19
N SER A 31 17.57 -3.56 -9.74
CA SER A 31 17.23 -2.71 -10.87
C SER A 31 16.40 -1.48 -10.49
N SER A 32 16.88 -0.23 -10.53
CA SER A 32 17.51 0.40 -11.70
C SER A 32 17.01 -0.20 -13.02
N ARG A 33 15.69 -0.24 -13.19
CA ARG A 33 15.14 -0.10 -14.55
C ARG A 33 15.02 1.38 -14.81
N ASN A 34 16.14 1.96 -15.22
CA ASN A 34 16.14 3.15 -16.04
C ASN A 34 15.27 2.84 -17.27
N LEU A 35 14.01 3.29 -17.25
CA LEU A 35 13.21 3.44 -18.46
C LEU A 35 12.50 4.80 -18.36
N PHE A 36 13.31 5.85 -18.20
CA PHE A 36 13.02 7.09 -18.90
C PHE A 36 13.30 6.81 -20.37
N GLY A 37 12.23 6.57 -21.12
CA GLY A 37 12.29 6.32 -22.54
C GLY A 37 10.86 6.23 -23.05
N THR A 38 10.39 7.34 -23.60
CA THR A 38 9.26 7.48 -24.53
C THR A 38 8.65 6.14 -24.95
N GLN A 39 7.47 5.78 -24.41
CA GLN A 39 6.78 4.58 -24.91
C GLN A 39 5.29 4.83 -25.09
N ASN A 40 4.97 5.32 -26.28
CA ASN A 40 3.67 5.22 -26.94
C ASN A 40 3.42 3.77 -27.45
N GLN A 41 3.79 2.75 -26.66
CA GLN A 41 3.49 1.34 -26.95
C GLN A 41 2.60 0.84 -25.81
N MET A 42 1.56 0.05 -26.13
CA MET A 42 0.55 -0.37 -25.16
C MET A 42 1.18 -1.12 -23.99
N ALA A 43 1.39 -0.43 -22.86
CA ALA A 43 1.89 -1.02 -21.63
C ALA A 43 0.97 -2.17 -21.21
N THR A 44 1.54 -3.28 -20.76
CA THR A 44 0.76 -4.41 -20.26
C THR A 44 -0.09 -3.95 -19.06
N PRO A 45 -1.27 -4.56 -18.82
CA PRO A 45 -2.11 -4.20 -17.67
C PRO A 45 -1.35 -4.24 -16.32
N VAL A 46 -0.37 -5.14 -16.19
CA VAL A 46 0.52 -5.22 -15.02
C VAL A 46 1.41 -3.98 -14.89
N GLU A 47 2.03 -3.53 -15.97
CA GLU A 47 2.90 -2.34 -15.98
C GLU A 47 2.12 -1.05 -15.68
N GLN A 48 0.88 -0.94 -16.18
CA GLN A 48 0.00 0.19 -15.87
C GLN A 48 -0.30 0.28 -14.36
N ILE A 49 -0.64 -0.85 -13.73
CA ILE A 49 -0.90 -0.90 -12.29
C ILE A 49 0.40 -0.66 -11.51
N GLN A 50 1.54 -1.23 -11.93
CA GLN A 50 2.84 -0.99 -11.31
C GLN A 50 3.21 0.51 -11.33
N SER A 51 3.07 1.18 -12.48
CA SER A 51 3.36 2.62 -12.59
C SER A 51 2.47 3.47 -11.68
N SER A 52 1.20 3.09 -11.54
CA SER A 52 0.24 3.76 -10.67
C SER A 52 0.56 3.53 -9.19
N LEU A 53 0.96 2.31 -8.84
CA LEU A 53 1.41 1.94 -7.50
C LEU A 53 2.67 2.71 -7.10
N GLU A 54 3.66 2.83 -7.99
CA GLU A 54 4.89 3.60 -7.74
C GLU A 54 4.58 5.09 -7.50
N LYS A 55 3.71 5.69 -8.32
CA LYS A 55 3.25 7.08 -8.11
C LYS A 55 2.60 7.26 -6.73
N LYS A 56 1.73 6.34 -6.30
CA LYS A 56 1.11 6.39 -4.96
C LYS A 56 2.10 6.12 -3.83
N SER A 57 3.06 5.22 -4.03
CA SER A 57 4.14 4.93 -3.10
C SER A 57 5.00 6.17 -2.83
N MET A 58 5.40 6.90 -3.87
CA MET A 58 6.14 8.16 -3.75
C MET A 58 5.33 9.21 -2.99
N LYS A 59 4.08 9.45 -3.38
CA LYS A 59 3.17 10.39 -2.70
C LYS A 59 2.99 10.04 -1.22
N LEU A 60 2.81 8.76 -0.88
CA LEU A 60 2.65 8.30 0.49
C LEU A 60 3.91 8.50 1.33
N LYS A 61 5.09 8.29 0.73
CA LYS A 61 6.38 8.52 1.38
C LYS A 61 6.58 10.00 1.69
N GLU A 62 6.26 10.90 0.77
CA GLU A 62 6.32 12.35 0.99
C GLU A 62 5.30 12.81 2.04
N LEU A 63 4.06 12.32 1.97
CA LEU A 63 3.03 12.56 2.99
C LEU A 63 3.51 12.15 4.39
N ARG A 64 4.13 10.97 4.49
CA ARG A 64 4.67 10.47 5.76
C ARG A 64 5.78 11.36 6.30
N LYS A 65 6.72 11.80 5.45
CA LYS A 65 7.80 12.71 5.83
C LYS A 65 7.25 14.02 6.40
N ARG A 66 6.31 14.66 5.70
CA ARG A 66 5.66 15.91 6.16
C ARG A 66 4.97 15.75 7.51
N SER A 67 4.39 14.57 7.76
CA SER A 67 3.69 14.29 9.02
C SER A 67 4.57 13.95 10.21
N LYS A 68 5.88 13.72 10.05
CA LYS A 68 6.76 13.32 11.17
C LYS A 68 6.86 14.39 12.27
N GLY A 69 6.54 15.65 11.97
CA GLY A 69 6.55 16.75 12.92
C GLY A 69 5.22 17.01 13.66
N TYR A 70 4.14 16.30 13.33
CA TYR A 70 2.80 16.57 13.87
C TYR A 70 2.23 15.35 14.59
N LYS A 71 1.68 15.53 15.80
CA LYS A 71 0.91 14.49 16.50
C LYS A 71 -0.35 14.19 15.68
N LYS A 72 -0.37 13.05 15.00
CA LYS A 72 -1.56 12.55 14.29
C LYS A 72 -2.55 11.94 15.27
N LYS A 73 -3.84 12.06 14.95
CA LYS A 73 -4.89 11.27 15.64
C LYS A 73 -4.61 9.78 15.44
N SER A 74 -4.98 8.91 16.38
CA SER A 74 -4.66 7.46 16.29
C SER A 74 -5.20 6.86 14.98
N ARG A 75 -6.40 7.27 14.55
CA ARG A 75 -7.01 6.85 13.29
C ARG A 75 -6.18 7.22 12.07
N GLU A 76 -5.72 8.46 11.96
CA GLU A 76 -4.88 8.92 10.83
C GLU A 76 -3.52 8.24 10.82
N HIS A 77 -2.98 7.93 12.00
CA HIS A 77 -1.76 7.16 12.13
C HIS A 77 -1.97 5.71 11.67
N MET A 78 -3.06 5.07 12.08
CA MET A 78 -3.43 3.72 11.65
C MET A 78 -3.69 3.64 10.15
N ASP A 79 -4.43 4.60 9.57
CA ASP A 79 -4.67 4.67 8.13
C ASP A 79 -3.36 4.82 7.35
N MET A 80 -2.41 5.61 7.86
CA MET A 80 -1.07 5.73 7.28
C MET A 80 -0.31 4.40 7.35
N VAL A 81 -0.34 3.69 8.47
CA VAL A 81 0.30 2.38 8.62
C VAL A 81 -0.29 1.37 7.64
N LEU A 82 -1.62 1.29 7.59
CA LEU A 82 -2.35 0.38 6.70
C LEU A 82 -2.14 0.72 5.23
N GLY A 83 -2.08 2.00 4.86
CA GLY A 83 -1.75 2.43 3.50
C GLY A 83 -0.35 1.99 3.07
N VAL A 84 0.64 2.06 3.97
CA VAL A 84 2.00 1.55 3.67
C VAL A 84 2.00 0.03 3.49
N VAL A 85 1.21 -0.68 4.31
CA VAL A 85 1.03 -2.13 4.18
C VAL A 85 0.37 -2.47 2.84
N ASP A 86 -0.72 -1.80 2.46
CA ASP A 86 -1.42 -2.03 1.19
C ASP A 86 -0.48 -1.85 -0.01
N VAL A 87 0.33 -0.78 -0.03
CA VAL A 87 1.32 -0.56 -1.10
C VAL A 87 2.34 -1.70 -1.19
N LYS A 88 2.84 -2.19 -0.04
CA LYS A 88 3.83 -3.28 -0.02
C LYS A 88 3.23 -4.62 -0.43
N VAL A 89 1.99 -4.90 -0.02
CA VAL A 89 1.26 -6.10 -0.45
C VAL A 89 1.05 -6.06 -1.96
N LEU A 90 0.55 -4.96 -2.51
CA LEU A 90 0.37 -4.79 -3.95
C LEU A 90 1.69 -4.97 -4.73
N SER A 91 2.77 -4.36 -4.24
CA SER A 91 4.10 -4.52 -4.83
C SER A 91 4.58 -5.98 -4.81
N ARG A 92 4.22 -6.75 -3.77
CA ARG A 92 4.55 -8.18 -3.72
C ARG A 92 3.72 -8.98 -4.71
N VAL A 93 2.41 -8.79 -4.74
CA VAL A 93 1.50 -9.51 -5.66
C VAL A 93 1.92 -9.29 -7.11
N LEU A 94 2.18 -8.03 -7.50
CA LEU A 94 2.62 -7.66 -8.86
C LEU A 94 4.02 -8.16 -9.24
N ARG A 95 4.81 -8.69 -8.29
CA ARG A 95 6.11 -9.33 -8.55
C ARG A 95 6.03 -10.85 -8.67
N THR A 96 4.84 -11.44 -8.50
CA THR A 96 4.63 -12.87 -8.68
C THR A 96 4.75 -13.22 -10.16
N SER A 97 5.47 -14.30 -10.50
CA SER A 97 5.80 -14.65 -11.89
C SER A 97 4.58 -15.03 -12.75
N LYS A 98 3.48 -15.44 -12.12
CA LYS A 98 2.20 -15.74 -12.77
C LYS A 98 1.08 -15.09 -11.95
N ILE A 99 0.60 -13.95 -12.40
CA ILE A 99 -0.56 -13.26 -11.80
C ILE A 99 -1.82 -13.60 -12.61
N SER A 100 -2.89 -14.00 -11.95
CA SER A 100 -4.17 -14.26 -12.61
C SER A 100 -4.91 -12.95 -12.93
N LYS A 101 -5.94 -13.02 -13.78
CA LYS A 101 -6.79 -11.85 -14.08
C LYS A 101 -7.53 -11.37 -12.83
N GLU A 102 -7.98 -12.29 -11.98
CA GLU A 102 -8.70 -12.01 -10.74
C GLU A 102 -7.79 -11.31 -9.73
N GLN A 103 -6.53 -11.75 -9.62
CA GLN A 103 -5.53 -11.13 -8.78
C GLN A 103 -5.15 -9.74 -9.30
N LEU A 104 -5.09 -9.56 -10.62
CA LEU A 104 -4.83 -8.26 -11.23
C LEU A 104 -5.97 -7.27 -11.02
N PHE A 105 -7.21 -7.72 -11.18
CA PHE A 105 -8.41 -6.95 -10.86
C PHE A 105 -8.43 -6.57 -9.38
N TRP A 106 -8.08 -7.50 -8.49
CA TRP A 106 -7.94 -7.17 -7.07
C TRP A 106 -6.89 -6.08 -6.83
N CYS A 107 -5.74 -6.15 -7.50
CA CYS A 107 -4.71 -5.12 -7.39
C CYS A 107 -5.24 -3.74 -7.82
N GLU A 108 -5.99 -3.68 -8.92
CA GLU A 108 -6.59 -2.45 -9.42
C GLU A 108 -7.60 -1.87 -8.42
N GLU A 109 -8.55 -2.67 -7.95
CA GLU A 109 -9.58 -2.25 -6.99
C GLU A 109 -8.97 -1.83 -5.65
N LYS A 110 -7.99 -2.59 -5.16
CA LYS A 110 -7.26 -2.25 -3.94
C LYS A 110 -6.48 -0.96 -4.09
N LEU A 111 -5.90 -0.70 -5.27
CA LEU A 111 -5.22 0.55 -5.55
C LEU A 111 -6.20 1.72 -5.61
N LYS A 112 -7.40 1.58 -6.21
CA LYS A 112 -8.43 2.63 -6.26
C LYS A 112 -8.86 3.09 -4.87
N LYS A 113 -8.95 2.15 -3.91
CA LYS A 113 -9.28 2.42 -2.50
C LYS A 113 -8.22 3.19 -1.70
N LEU A 114 -7.04 3.40 -2.28
CA LEU A 114 -5.95 4.17 -1.69
C LEU A 114 -5.84 5.54 -2.38
N VAL A 115 -6.56 6.55 -1.92
CA VAL A 115 -6.56 7.90 -2.52
C VAL A 115 -5.64 8.83 -1.73
N ILE A 116 -4.76 9.55 -2.43
CA ILE A 116 -3.91 10.59 -1.83
C ILE A 116 -4.23 11.89 -2.54
N ALA A 117 -5.03 12.72 -1.88
CA ALA A 117 -5.53 14.00 -2.36
C ALA A 117 -5.36 15.05 -1.25
N ASP A 118 -5.12 16.31 -1.62
CA ASP A 118 -5.03 17.45 -0.70
C ASP A 118 -4.06 17.26 0.46
N GLY A 119 -2.97 16.53 0.23
CA GLY A 119 -1.99 16.22 1.27
C GLY A 119 -2.57 15.37 2.41
N LYS A 120 -3.61 14.57 2.15
CA LYS A 120 -4.18 13.60 3.08
C LYS A 120 -4.29 12.22 2.42
N LEU A 121 -4.28 11.19 3.25
CA LEU A 121 -4.55 9.81 2.84
C LEU A 121 -6.01 9.52 3.13
N GLN A 122 -6.76 9.17 2.09
CA GLN A 122 -8.13 8.65 2.18
C GLN A 122 -8.10 7.18 1.80
N ARG A 123 -8.27 6.33 2.81
CA ARG A 123 -8.29 4.88 2.66
C ARG A 123 -9.71 4.38 2.89
N ASP A 124 -10.27 3.67 1.93
CA ASP A 124 -11.54 2.96 2.14
C ASP A 124 -11.30 1.76 3.07
N PRO A 125 -11.98 1.70 4.24
CA PRO A 125 -11.80 0.60 5.20
C PRO A 125 -12.43 -0.72 4.73
N SER A 126 -13.26 -0.71 3.69
CA SER A 126 -14.01 -1.88 3.24
C SER A 126 -13.06 -3.02 2.83
N PRO A 127 -13.22 -4.23 3.41
CA PRO A 127 -12.32 -5.34 3.14
C PRO A 127 -12.41 -5.75 1.67
N LEU A 128 -11.25 -5.94 1.05
CA LEU A 128 -11.12 -6.58 -0.26
C LEU A 128 -10.37 -7.89 -0.06
N ILE A 129 -11.10 -9.00 -0.15
CA ILE A 129 -10.54 -10.34 0.00
C ILE A 129 -9.69 -10.65 -1.24
N PHE A 130 -8.42 -10.99 -1.02
CA PHE A 130 -7.54 -11.45 -2.08
C PHE A 130 -8.01 -12.82 -2.56
N ARG A 131 -8.27 -12.95 -3.87
CA ARG A 131 -8.65 -14.22 -4.48
C ARG A 131 -7.38 -14.92 -4.95
N CYS A 132 -7.07 -16.07 -4.34
CA CYS A 132 -5.93 -16.90 -4.70
C CYS A 132 -6.26 -17.81 -5.88
#